data_AF-A0A4S2D4N0-F1
#
_entry.id   AF-A0A4S2D4N0-F1
#
_cell.length_a   1.000
_cell.length_b   1.000
_cell.length_c   1.000
_cell.angle_alpha   90.00
_cell.angle_beta   90.00
_cell.angle_gamma   90.00
#
_symmetry.space_group_name_H-M   'P 1'
#
loop_
_entity.id
_entity.type
_entity.pdbx_description
1 polymer ?
#
loop_
_entity_poly.entity_id
_entity_poly.type
_entity_poly.pdbx_seq_one_letter_code
_entity_poly.pdbx_strand_id
1 'polypeptide(L)'
;MIDQTVVELSRLQFALTAMYHFLFVPLTLGLSFMVAIMESVYVMTRKQVWRQMTLFWGTLFGINFAIGVATGIVMEFQFGMNWSYYSHYVGDIFGAPLAIEGLMAFFLEATFIGLFFFGWKRLTPVKHLTVTWLMALGTNLSAVWILIANGWMQNPTGAIFNPETMRMEVVDFAAVLFNPVAQAKFVHTVSAGYVTGAVFVMSISALYLLRNKHRDMARRSFAVAAAFGLLSSLSVVVLGDESGYAASEHQKMKLAAIEAMWETERAPADFTAFGIPNQQTQQNDYAVKIPYLMGLIATRSFNQPIPGILELVERAEHRVRGGQLAYGALERVRKDKNDVEAREMFDRHWQDLGHGLLLKRYREDILNATPEEISKAAMDTVPQVAPLFWTFRIMAGLGFYLIAFFAVAFYFSCRHNFQDKRWFLKLALWTLPAPWIAIECGWFVAEYGRQPWAVDGVLPTFYAASGLALHEILTTLAVFTALYTVLLVIEVKLMLKAIRKGPDDILPSLQAAATSLSPNAAAPTHGQA
;
A
#
# COMPACT_ATOMS: atom_id res chain seq x y z
N MET A 1 10.92 23.39 21.73
CA MET A 1 10.16 23.29 20.47
C MET A 1 10.71 22.21 19.53
N ILE A 2 9.83 21.52 18.81
CA ILE A 2 10.16 20.42 17.88
C ILE A 2 10.78 20.99 16.60
N ASP A 3 11.95 20.48 16.22
CA ASP A 3 12.62 20.86 14.96
C ASP A 3 11.84 20.32 13.75
N GLN A 4 11.19 21.23 13.02
CA GLN A 4 10.39 20.87 11.84
C GLN A 4 11.25 20.30 10.71
N THR A 5 12.52 20.69 10.61
CA THR A 5 13.45 20.18 9.59
C THR A 5 13.69 18.69 9.80
N VAL A 6 13.93 18.29 11.05
CA VAL A 6 14.12 16.88 11.46
C VAL A 6 12.85 16.07 11.15
N VAL A 7 11.67 16.61 11.46
CA VAL A 7 10.37 15.98 11.15
C VAL A 7 10.19 15.79 9.63
N GLU A 8 10.45 16.83 8.83
CA GLU A 8 10.31 16.76 7.37
C GLU A 8 11.28 15.76 6.75
N LEU A 9 12.53 15.71 7.23
CA LEU A 9 13.51 14.73 6.78
C LEU A 9 13.14 13.29 7.19
N SER A 10 12.59 13.10 8.41
CA SER A 10 12.07 11.79 8.82
C SER A 10 10.89 11.33 7.97
N ARG A 11 9.98 12.26 7.62
CA ARG A 11 8.88 11.99 6.68
C ARG A 11 9.41 11.64 5.29
N LEU A 12 10.38 12.39 4.79
CA LEU A 12 10.98 12.14 3.48
C LEU A 12 11.69 10.78 3.44
N GLN A 13 12.45 10.44 4.47
CA GLN A 13 13.13 9.14 4.58
C GLN A 13 12.13 7.98 4.59
N PHE A 14 11.06 8.10 5.38
CA PHE A 14 10.01 7.09 5.42
C PHE A 14 9.28 6.99 4.07
N ALA A 15 8.93 8.12 3.45
CA ALA A 15 8.29 8.16 2.14
C ALA A 15 9.15 7.50 1.07
N LEU A 16 10.45 7.84 1.00
CA LEU A 16 11.38 7.24 0.05
C LEU A 16 11.46 5.72 0.26
N THR A 17 11.59 5.27 1.51
CA THR A 17 11.70 3.85 1.82
C THR A 17 10.43 3.08 1.46
N ALA A 18 9.27 3.62 1.81
CA ALA A 18 7.97 3.04 1.51
C ALA A 18 7.72 2.94 -0.01
N MET A 19 7.98 4.02 -0.76
CA MET A 19 7.85 4.04 -2.22
C MET A 19 8.79 3.02 -2.88
N TYR A 20 10.06 2.97 -2.48
CA TYR A 20 10.98 1.95 -3.01
C TYR A 20 10.51 0.53 -2.70
N HIS A 21 10.09 0.26 -1.47
CA HIS A 21 9.58 -1.05 -1.10
C HIS A 21 8.36 -1.44 -1.95
N PHE A 22 7.44 -0.50 -2.17
CA PHE A 22 6.23 -0.73 -2.93
C PHE A 22 6.42 -0.78 -4.46
N LEU A 23 7.64 -0.57 -4.98
CA LEU A 23 7.97 -0.99 -6.34
C LEU A 23 7.97 -2.52 -6.49
N PHE A 24 8.34 -3.24 -5.45
CA PHE A 24 8.53 -4.69 -5.50
C PHE A 24 7.29 -5.45 -5.00
N VAL A 25 6.63 -4.97 -3.95
CA VAL A 25 5.45 -5.63 -3.35
C VAL A 25 4.34 -6.01 -4.35
N PRO A 26 3.81 -5.10 -5.19
CA PRO A 26 2.70 -5.43 -6.07
C PRO A 26 3.08 -6.48 -7.12
N LEU A 27 4.33 -6.51 -7.55
CA LEU A 27 4.80 -7.53 -8.49
C LEU A 27 4.88 -8.91 -7.82
N THR A 28 5.31 -9.00 -6.56
CA THR A 28 5.27 -10.24 -5.77
C THR A 28 3.83 -10.74 -5.60
N LEU A 29 2.90 -9.85 -5.19
CA LEU A 29 1.49 -10.19 -5.01
C LEU A 29 0.84 -10.73 -6.29
N GLY A 30 1.08 -10.08 -7.43
CA GLY A 30 0.50 -10.50 -8.70
C GLY A 30 1.17 -11.74 -9.30
N LEU A 31 2.50 -11.86 -9.23
CA LEU A 31 3.20 -13.00 -9.80
C LEU A 31 2.97 -14.29 -9.01
N SER A 32 2.81 -14.23 -7.68
CA SER A 32 2.55 -15.43 -6.87
C SER A 32 1.27 -16.15 -7.31
N PHE A 33 0.18 -15.41 -7.53
CA PHE A 33 -1.07 -15.93 -8.07
C PHE A 33 -0.95 -16.37 -9.52
N MET A 34 -0.24 -15.61 -10.37
CA MET A 34 -0.02 -16.02 -11.77
C MET A 34 0.73 -17.34 -11.87
N VAL A 35 1.77 -17.55 -11.05
CA VAL A 35 2.52 -18.81 -10.97
C VAL A 35 1.63 -19.94 -10.45
N ALA A 36 0.83 -19.70 -9.40
CA ALA A 36 -0.12 -20.69 -8.88
C ALA A 36 -1.18 -21.12 -9.91
N ILE A 37 -1.70 -20.17 -10.69
CA ILE A 37 -2.64 -20.45 -11.79
C ILE A 37 -1.96 -21.31 -12.87
N MET A 38 -0.76 -20.92 -13.31
CA MET A 38 -0.03 -21.66 -14.35
C MET A 38 0.32 -23.08 -13.90
N GLU A 39 0.70 -23.26 -12.64
CA GLU A 39 0.98 -24.59 -12.10
C GLU A 39 -0.29 -25.43 -11.94
N SER A 40 -1.40 -24.83 -11.56
CA SER A 40 -2.70 -25.51 -11.51
C SER A 40 -3.05 -26.10 -12.88
N VAL A 41 -2.89 -25.31 -13.95
CA VAL A 41 -3.11 -25.77 -15.32
C VAL A 41 -2.10 -26.85 -15.72
N TYR A 42 -0.85 -26.78 -15.24
CA TYR A 42 0.13 -27.86 -15.45
C TYR A 42 -0.33 -29.17 -14.79
N VAL A 43 -0.78 -29.14 -13.55
CA VAL A 43 -1.23 -30.35 -12.84
C VAL A 43 -2.46 -30.96 -13.51
N MET A 44 -3.39 -30.13 -13.98
CA MET A 44 -4.60 -30.57 -14.69
C MET A 44 -4.30 -31.13 -16.09
N THR A 45 -3.44 -30.47 -16.86
CA THR A 45 -3.24 -30.80 -18.29
C THR A 45 -2.01 -31.66 -18.58
N ARG A 46 -1.05 -31.72 -17.65
CA ARG A 46 0.26 -32.38 -17.78
C ARG A 46 1.12 -31.90 -18.96
N LYS A 47 0.74 -30.81 -19.64
CA LYS A 47 1.54 -30.25 -20.75
C LYS A 47 2.77 -29.53 -20.20
N GLN A 48 3.96 -29.94 -20.66
CA GLN A 48 5.23 -29.43 -20.14
C GLN A 48 5.38 -27.91 -20.28
N VAL A 49 4.78 -27.30 -21.30
CA VAL A 49 4.80 -25.83 -21.49
C VAL A 49 4.33 -25.05 -20.25
N TRP A 50 3.35 -25.56 -19.50
CA TRP A 50 2.86 -24.90 -18.28
C TRP A 50 3.85 -24.99 -17.13
N ARG A 51 4.56 -26.11 -17.01
CA ARG A 51 5.68 -26.25 -16.08
C ARG A 51 6.82 -25.28 -16.42
N GLN A 52 7.13 -25.15 -17.71
CA GLN A 52 8.13 -24.20 -18.20
C GLN A 52 7.77 -22.76 -17.86
N MET A 53 6.50 -22.39 -18.10
CA MET A 53 5.95 -21.09 -17.73
C MET A 53 6.07 -20.85 -16.21
N THR A 54 5.64 -21.80 -15.40
CA THR A 54 5.67 -21.72 -13.92
C THR A 54 7.09 -21.46 -13.41
N LEU A 55 8.08 -22.18 -13.93
CA LEU A 55 9.48 -22.01 -13.54
C LEU A 55 10.09 -20.69 -14.01
N PHE A 56 9.77 -20.25 -15.23
CA PHE A 56 10.26 -18.98 -15.75
C PHE A 56 9.70 -17.78 -14.96
N TRP A 57 8.38 -17.70 -14.81
CA TRP A 57 7.75 -16.62 -14.05
C TRP A 57 8.09 -16.71 -12.56
N GLY A 58 8.22 -17.93 -12.04
CA GLY A 58 8.74 -18.18 -10.70
C GLY A 58 10.15 -17.62 -10.50
N THR A 59 11.04 -17.70 -11.50
CA THR A 59 12.38 -17.11 -11.41
C THR A 59 12.33 -15.58 -11.31
N LEU A 60 11.48 -14.92 -12.12
CA LEU A 60 11.30 -13.46 -12.03
C LEU A 60 10.67 -13.06 -10.69
N PHE A 61 9.68 -13.83 -10.22
CA PHE A 61 9.12 -13.69 -8.88
C PHE A 61 10.20 -13.77 -7.79
N GLY A 62 11.09 -14.78 -7.84
CA GLY A 62 12.15 -14.93 -6.85
C GLY A 62 13.17 -13.79 -6.83
N ILE A 63 13.51 -13.24 -8.00
CA ILE A 63 14.38 -12.06 -8.11
C ILE A 63 13.73 -10.86 -7.42
N ASN A 64 12.46 -10.57 -7.75
CA ASN A 64 11.71 -9.47 -7.16
C ASN A 64 11.52 -9.65 -5.65
N PHE A 65 11.14 -10.86 -5.23
CA PHE A 65 10.87 -11.21 -3.84
C PHE A 65 12.08 -10.97 -2.95
N ALA A 66 13.28 -11.37 -3.38
CA ALA A 66 14.51 -11.17 -2.60
C ALA A 66 14.76 -9.68 -2.26
N ILE A 67 14.50 -8.78 -3.20
CA ILE A 67 14.65 -7.33 -3.01
C ILE A 67 13.49 -6.77 -2.17
N GLY A 68 12.28 -7.30 -2.35
CA GLY A 68 11.12 -7.00 -1.52
C GLY A 68 11.38 -7.29 -0.04
N VAL A 69 11.93 -8.47 0.28
CA VAL A 69 12.32 -8.83 1.67
C VAL A 69 13.37 -7.86 2.21
N ALA A 70 14.42 -7.58 1.44
CA ALA A 70 15.50 -6.69 1.88
C ALA A 70 14.99 -5.28 2.22
N THR A 71 14.07 -4.74 1.41
CA THR A 71 13.47 -3.42 1.65
C THR A 71 12.42 -3.44 2.77
N GLY A 72 11.68 -4.54 2.93
CA GLY A 72 10.68 -4.71 4.00
C GLY A 72 11.29 -4.73 5.41
N ILE A 73 12.44 -5.38 5.58
CA ILE A 73 13.17 -5.39 6.86
C ILE A 73 13.51 -3.96 7.30
N VAL A 74 13.94 -3.10 6.37
CA VAL A 74 14.29 -1.72 6.72
C VAL A 74 13.04 -0.91 7.11
N MET A 75 11.91 -1.12 6.42
CA MET A 75 10.63 -0.49 6.77
C MET A 75 10.21 -0.81 8.22
N GLU A 76 10.30 -2.08 8.62
CA GLU A 76 9.94 -2.52 9.97
C GLU A 76 10.76 -1.78 11.04
N PHE A 77 12.07 -1.69 10.86
CA PHE A 77 12.94 -1.00 11.82
C PHE A 77 12.76 0.53 11.82
N GLN A 78 12.29 1.14 10.73
CA GLN A 78 12.08 2.59 10.68
C GLN A 78 10.99 3.08 11.65
N PHE A 79 9.99 2.25 11.97
CA PHE A 79 9.01 2.59 13.00
C PHE A 79 9.68 2.79 14.37
N GLY A 80 10.68 1.96 14.72
CA GLY A 80 11.42 2.08 15.97
C GLY A 80 12.45 3.22 15.99
N MET A 81 13.14 3.45 14.88
CA MET A 81 14.25 4.42 14.81
C MET A 81 13.75 5.87 14.70
N ASN A 82 12.99 6.18 13.65
CA ASN A 82 12.61 7.56 13.32
C ASN A 82 11.30 7.99 13.99
N TRP A 83 10.53 7.04 14.51
CA TRP A 83 9.17 7.23 15.05
C TRP A 83 9.03 6.60 16.44
N SER A 84 9.97 6.90 17.34
CA SER A 84 10.00 6.33 18.70
C SER A 84 8.76 6.70 19.53
N TYR A 85 8.31 7.96 19.48
CA TYR A 85 7.12 8.37 20.21
C TYR A 85 5.86 7.73 19.64
N TYR A 86 5.75 7.62 18.31
CA TYR A 86 4.71 6.81 17.67
C TYR A 86 4.70 5.38 18.20
N SER A 87 5.86 4.70 18.19
CA SER A 87 5.98 3.31 18.65
C SER A 87 5.60 3.13 20.12
N HIS A 88 5.91 4.10 20.98
CA HIS A 88 5.43 4.10 22.36
C HIS A 88 3.91 4.34 22.45
N TYR A 89 3.41 5.35 21.73
CA TYR A 89 2.04 5.85 21.86
C TYR A 89 0.99 4.88 21.34
N VAL A 90 1.29 4.11 20.27
CA VAL A 90 0.34 3.16 19.67
C VAL A 90 0.86 1.73 19.57
N GLY A 91 1.99 1.41 20.22
CA GLY A 91 2.64 0.11 20.09
C GLY A 91 1.77 -1.09 20.50
N ASP A 92 0.86 -0.91 21.45
CA ASP A 92 -0.07 -1.96 21.89
C ASP A 92 -1.04 -2.40 20.79
N ILE A 93 -1.44 -1.47 19.92
CA ILE A 93 -2.35 -1.74 18.80
C ILE A 93 -1.58 -2.05 17.52
N PHE A 94 -0.60 -1.21 17.19
CA PHE A 94 0.13 -1.30 15.92
C PHE A 94 1.12 -2.46 15.91
N GLY A 95 1.76 -2.76 17.04
CA GLY A 95 2.76 -3.82 17.13
C GLY A 95 2.18 -5.23 17.00
N ALA A 96 0.94 -5.45 17.44
CA ALA A 96 0.31 -6.77 17.42
C ALA A 96 0.09 -7.32 15.99
N PRO A 97 -0.55 -6.59 15.05
CA PRO A 97 -0.65 -7.02 13.65
C PRO A 97 0.71 -7.27 13.00
N LEU A 98 1.72 -6.42 13.23
CA LEU A 98 3.07 -6.60 12.67
C LEU A 98 3.75 -7.88 13.21
N ALA A 99 3.61 -8.18 14.50
CA ALA A 99 4.15 -9.41 15.06
C ALA A 99 3.44 -10.66 14.50
N ILE A 100 2.11 -10.60 14.35
CA ILE A 100 1.32 -11.70 13.77
C ILE A 100 1.66 -11.88 12.29
N GLU A 101 1.89 -10.80 11.55
CA GLU A 101 2.38 -10.83 10.17
C GLU A 101 3.66 -11.68 10.07
N GLY A 102 4.65 -11.40 10.93
CA GLY A 102 5.89 -12.16 10.98
C GLY A 102 5.66 -13.64 11.24
N LEU A 103 4.85 -13.97 12.24
CA LEU A 103 4.60 -15.36 12.65
C LEU A 103 3.77 -16.16 11.62
N MET A 104 2.79 -15.52 10.98
CA MET A 104 1.81 -16.22 10.15
C MET A 104 2.11 -16.11 8.64
N ALA A 105 2.54 -14.96 8.16
CA ALA A 105 2.74 -14.71 6.74
C ALA A 105 4.21 -14.90 6.32
N PHE A 106 5.16 -14.22 6.99
CA PHE A 106 6.57 -14.27 6.58
C PHE A 106 7.16 -15.68 6.70
N PHE A 107 6.89 -16.40 7.79
CA PHE A 107 7.32 -17.79 7.91
C PHE A 107 6.71 -18.70 6.84
N LEU A 108 5.42 -18.50 6.52
CA LEU A 108 4.73 -19.30 5.50
C LEU A 108 5.36 -19.07 4.13
N GLU A 109 5.49 -17.81 3.73
CA GLU A 109 6.05 -17.42 2.44
C GLU A 109 7.53 -17.81 2.30
N ALA A 110 8.37 -17.48 3.28
CA ALA A 110 9.81 -17.79 3.25
C ALA A 110 10.10 -19.30 3.25
N THR A 111 9.26 -20.09 3.92
CA THR A 111 9.38 -21.56 3.89
C THR A 111 8.96 -22.10 2.52
N PHE A 112 7.78 -21.71 2.04
CA PHE A 112 7.23 -22.30 0.82
C PHE A 112 7.90 -21.81 -0.47
N ILE A 113 8.50 -20.62 -0.50
CA ILE A 113 9.32 -20.19 -1.64
C ILE A 113 10.55 -21.10 -1.82
N GLY A 114 11.19 -21.52 -0.73
CA GLY A 114 12.30 -22.48 -0.78
C GLY A 114 11.84 -23.82 -1.33
N LEU A 115 10.71 -24.33 -0.83
CA LEU A 115 10.13 -25.58 -1.35
C LEU A 115 9.67 -25.45 -2.81
N PHE A 116 9.19 -24.28 -3.24
CA PHE A 116 8.77 -24.03 -4.62
C PHE A 116 9.93 -24.16 -5.61
N PHE A 117 11.12 -23.65 -5.29
CA PHE A 117 12.27 -23.75 -6.20
C PHE A 117 12.93 -25.12 -6.16
N PHE A 118 13.07 -25.72 -4.97
CA PHE A 118 13.86 -26.95 -4.79
C PHE A 118 13.01 -28.24 -4.73
N GLY A 119 11.69 -28.13 -4.61
CA GLY A 119 10.76 -29.24 -4.42
C GLY A 119 10.38 -30.00 -5.69
N TRP A 120 10.65 -29.48 -6.88
CA TRP A 120 10.19 -30.05 -8.16
C TRP A 120 10.59 -31.51 -8.42
N LYS A 121 11.71 -31.99 -7.86
CA LYS A 121 12.15 -33.39 -7.99
C LYS A 121 11.78 -34.26 -6.78
N ARG A 122 11.39 -33.65 -5.66
CA ARG A 122 11.13 -34.35 -4.38
C ARG A 122 9.65 -34.47 -4.04
N LEU A 123 8.81 -33.61 -4.60
CA LEU A 123 7.38 -33.58 -4.36
C LEU A 123 6.62 -34.15 -5.55
N THR A 124 5.48 -34.80 -5.28
CA THR A 124 4.53 -35.13 -6.34
C THR A 124 3.92 -33.84 -6.89
N PRO A 125 3.41 -33.81 -8.13
CA PRO A 125 2.89 -32.58 -8.72
C PRO A 125 1.76 -31.92 -7.91
N VAL A 126 0.90 -32.70 -7.24
CA VAL A 126 -0.16 -32.15 -6.38
C VAL A 126 0.43 -31.54 -5.11
N LYS A 127 1.43 -32.20 -4.49
CA LYS A 127 2.13 -31.66 -3.32
C LYS A 127 2.86 -30.36 -3.66
N HIS A 128 3.50 -30.30 -4.84
CA HIS A 128 4.16 -29.09 -5.31
C HIS A 128 3.14 -27.97 -5.56
N LEU A 129 1.99 -28.27 -6.16
CA LEU A 129 0.92 -27.30 -6.35
C LEU A 129 0.40 -26.74 -5.01
N THR A 130 0.25 -27.59 -3.99
CA THR A 130 -0.12 -27.13 -2.64
C THR A 130 0.91 -26.15 -2.08
N VAL A 131 2.21 -26.42 -2.26
CA VAL A 131 3.29 -25.49 -1.88
C VAL A 131 3.12 -24.13 -2.58
N THR A 132 2.87 -24.13 -3.89
CA THR A 132 2.71 -22.90 -4.67
C THR A 132 1.50 -22.07 -4.24
N TRP A 133 0.37 -22.72 -3.92
CA TRP A 133 -0.80 -22.02 -3.39
C TRP A 133 -0.59 -21.49 -1.96
N LEU A 134 0.11 -22.24 -1.10
CA LEU A 134 0.44 -21.78 0.24
C LEU A 134 1.44 -20.60 0.20
N MET A 135 2.38 -20.60 -0.75
CA MET A 135 3.24 -19.46 -1.02
C MET A 135 2.40 -18.23 -1.42
N ALA A 136 1.50 -18.36 -2.40
CA ALA A 136 0.65 -17.25 -2.85
C ALA A 136 -0.30 -16.73 -1.74
N LEU A 137 -0.84 -17.64 -0.92
CA LEU A 137 -1.63 -17.29 0.25
C LEU A 137 -0.79 -16.54 1.29
N GLY A 138 0.43 -17.02 1.59
CA GLY A 138 1.35 -16.35 2.52
C GLY A 138 1.65 -14.91 2.14
N THR A 139 1.98 -14.67 0.86
CA THR A 139 2.20 -13.30 0.35
C THR A 139 0.96 -12.41 0.58
N ASN A 140 -0.26 -12.94 0.43
CA ASN A 140 -1.49 -12.15 0.61
C ASN A 140 -1.87 -11.97 2.07
N LEU A 141 -1.57 -12.94 2.93
CA LEU A 141 -1.75 -12.81 4.38
C LEU A 141 -0.84 -11.72 4.96
N SER A 142 0.34 -11.50 4.40
CA SER A 142 1.18 -10.35 4.78
C SER A 142 0.45 -9.04 4.46
N ALA A 143 -0.09 -8.91 3.25
CA ALA A 143 -0.89 -7.75 2.87
C ALA A 143 -2.10 -7.51 3.79
N VAL A 144 -2.75 -8.57 4.31
CA VAL A 144 -3.85 -8.43 5.29
C VAL A 144 -3.37 -7.70 6.54
N TRP A 145 -2.34 -8.21 7.20
CA TRP A 145 -1.92 -7.69 8.51
C TRP A 145 -1.34 -6.28 8.43
N ILE A 146 -0.51 -6.00 7.42
CA ILE A 146 0.05 -4.66 7.25
C ILE A 146 -1.04 -3.62 6.90
N LEU A 147 -2.08 -4.02 6.16
CA LEU A 147 -3.19 -3.14 5.82
C LEU A 147 -4.23 -3.01 6.94
N ILE A 148 -4.33 -3.96 7.86
CA ILE A 148 -5.03 -3.77 9.14
C ILE A 148 -4.34 -2.69 9.96
N ALA A 149 -3.01 -2.79 10.11
CA ALA A 149 -2.24 -1.80 10.86
C ALA A 149 -2.38 -0.40 10.22
N ASN A 150 -2.20 -0.30 8.91
CA ASN A 150 -2.34 0.97 8.19
C ASN A 150 -3.80 1.48 8.15
N GLY A 151 -4.80 0.60 8.03
CA GLY A 151 -6.22 0.96 8.08
C GLY A 151 -6.62 1.51 9.45
N TRP A 152 -6.07 0.95 10.53
CA TRP A 152 -6.25 1.48 11.88
C TRP A 152 -5.65 2.88 12.04
N MET A 153 -4.48 3.16 11.44
CA MET A 153 -3.90 4.52 11.44
C MET A 153 -4.83 5.57 10.80
N GLN A 154 -5.72 5.13 9.91
CA GLN A 154 -6.67 5.99 9.19
C GLN A 154 -8.03 6.10 9.91
N ASN A 155 -8.39 5.09 10.71
CA ASN A 155 -9.62 5.05 11.48
C ASN A 155 -9.38 4.29 12.80
N PRO A 156 -8.92 4.96 13.88
CA PRO A 156 -8.46 4.32 15.10
C PRO A 156 -9.63 3.82 15.97
N THR A 157 -10.20 2.67 15.58
CA THR A 157 -11.29 1.98 16.29
C THR A 157 -10.75 0.94 17.26
N GLY A 158 -11.55 0.55 18.27
CA GLY A 158 -11.20 -0.52 19.21
C GLY A 158 -10.08 -0.21 20.21
N ALA A 159 -9.71 1.07 20.36
CA ALA A 159 -8.64 1.53 21.26
C ALA A 159 -9.04 2.79 22.03
N ILE A 160 -8.52 2.94 23.25
CA ILE A 160 -8.73 4.14 24.09
C ILE A 160 -7.39 4.68 24.59
N PHE A 161 -7.32 5.98 24.84
CA PHE A 161 -6.15 6.57 25.48
C PHE A 161 -6.18 6.31 27.00
N ASN A 162 -5.11 5.73 27.53
CA ASN A 162 -4.95 5.54 28.96
C ASN A 162 -4.03 6.65 29.55
N PRO A 163 -4.55 7.53 30.42
CA PRO A 163 -3.77 8.63 31.00
C PRO A 163 -2.70 8.19 32.01
N GLU A 164 -2.73 6.94 32.47
CA GLU A 164 -1.72 6.39 33.39
C GLU A 164 -0.49 5.88 32.64
N THR A 165 -0.71 5.17 31.53
CA THR A 165 0.36 4.63 30.68
C THR A 165 0.77 5.59 29.56
N MET A 166 0.01 6.68 29.36
CA MET A 166 0.26 7.73 28.36
C MET A 166 0.37 7.20 26.92
N ARG A 167 -0.48 6.21 26.61
CA ARG A 167 -0.55 5.55 25.30
C ARG A 167 -1.97 5.07 25.02
N MET A 168 -2.21 4.73 23.75
CA MET A 168 -3.41 4.04 23.31
C MET A 168 -3.31 2.56 23.68
N GLU A 169 -4.39 1.98 24.19
CA GLU A 169 -4.48 0.56 24.57
C GLU A 169 -5.68 -0.11 23.87
N VAL A 170 -5.51 -1.38 23.46
CA VAL A 170 -6.58 -2.14 22.80
C VAL A 170 -7.67 -2.48 23.82
N VAL A 171 -8.92 -2.13 23.51
CA VAL A 171 -10.10 -2.57 24.28
C VAL A 171 -10.95 -3.57 23.53
N ASP A 172 -10.92 -3.53 22.20
CA ASP A 172 -11.63 -4.47 21.33
C ASP A 172 -10.76 -4.80 20.11
N PHE A 173 -10.08 -5.94 20.18
CA PHE A 173 -9.23 -6.42 19.08
C PHE A 173 -10.05 -6.82 17.85
N ALA A 174 -11.31 -7.27 18.02
CA ALA A 174 -12.15 -7.63 16.90
C ALA A 174 -12.55 -6.38 16.09
N ALA A 175 -12.83 -5.27 16.76
CA ALA A 175 -13.06 -3.98 16.09
C ALA A 175 -11.83 -3.50 15.30
N VAL A 176 -10.61 -3.71 15.81
CA VAL A 176 -9.37 -3.41 15.08
C VAL A 176 -9.24 -4.28 13.82
N LEU A 177 -9.49 -5.59 13.96
CA LEU A 177 -9.36 -6.56 12.86
C LEU A 177 -10.39 -6.35 11.74
N PHE A 178 -11.65 -6.08 12.11
CA PHE A 178 -12.76 -5.88 11.16
C PHE A 178 -13.02 -4.42 10.84
N ASN A 179 -12.02 -3.55 11.01
CA ASN A 179 -12.11 -2.14 10.66
C ASN A 179 -12.49 -1.98 9.17
N PRO A 180 -13.59 -1.27 8.84
CA PRO A 180 -14.08 -1.16 7.47
C PRO A 180 -13.05 -0.52 6.53
N VAL A 181 -12.24 0.42 7.03
CA VAL A 181 -11.18 1.07 6.24
C VAL A 181 -10.05 0.09 5.94
N ALA A 182 -9.70 -0.80 6.88
CA ALA A 182 -8.70 -1.84 6.66
C ALA A 182 -9.18 -2.85 5.60
N GLN A 183 -10.45 -3.27 5.66
CA GLN A 183 -11.03 -4.20 4.70
C GLN A 183 -11.03 -3.61 3.28
N ALA A 184 -11.52 -2.38 3.12
CA ALA A 184 -11.51 -1.69 1.82
C ALA A 184 -10.08 -1.54 1.26
N LYS A 185 -9.13 -1.11 2.10
CA LYS A 185 -7.72 -0.99 1.72
C LYS A 185 -7.11 -2.33 1.33
N PHE A 186 -7.38 -3.39 2.08
CA PHE A 186 -6.87 -4.73 1.79
C PHE A 186 -7.24 -5.17 0.38
N VAL A 187 -8.54 -5.21 0.08
CA VAL A 187 -8.98 -5.77 -1.20
C VAL A 187 -8.58 -4.86 -2.38
N HIS A 188 -8.58 -3.53 -2.20
CA HIS A 188 -8.15 -2.58 -3.23
C HIS A 188 -6.64 -2.72 -3.54
N THR A 189 -5.78 -2.71 -2.53
CA THR A 189 -4.32 -2.78 -2.69
C THR A 189 -3.88 -4.13 -3.26
N VAL A 190 -4.46 -5.23 -2.79
CA VAL A 190 -4.15 -6.57 -3.31
C VAL A 190 -4.58 -6.71 -4.76
N SER A 191 -5.80 -6.25 -5.10
CA SER A 191 -6.26 -6.25 -6.50
C SER A 191 -5.35 -5.40 -7.40
N ALA A 192 -4.82 -4.28 -6.90
CA ALA A 192 -3.86 -3.46 -7.65
C ALA A 192 -2.53 -4.20 -7.88
N GLY A 193 -2.07 -4.98 -6.90
CA GLY A 193 -0.93 -5.90 -7.07
C GLY A 193 -1.18 -6.95 -8.16
N TYR A 194 -2.38 -7.52 -8.20
CA TYR A 194 -2.75 -8.48 -9.25
C TYR A 194 -2.74 -7.87 -10.65
N VAL A 195 -3.25 -6.63 -10.79
CA VAL A 195 -3.16 -5.86 -12.04
C VAL A 195 -1.71 -5.64 -12.45
N THR A 196 -0.82 -5.27 -11.52
CA THR A 196 0.61 -5.10 -11.79
C THR A 196 1.26 -6.38 -12.30
N GLY A 197 1.02 -7.52 -11.64
CA GLY A 197 1.53 -8.82 -12.10
C GLY A 197 0.99 -9.22 -13.48
N ALA A 198 -0.29 -8.97 -13.74
CA ALA A 198 -0.89 -9.23 -15.05
C ALA A 198 -0.28 -8.37 -16.16
N VAL A 199 -0.11 -7.06 -15.92
CA VAL A 199 0.54 -6.15 -16.87
C VAL A 199 1.96 -6.61 -17.13
N PHE A 200 2.74 -6.91 -16.09
CA PHE A 200 4.11 -7.38 -16.23
C PHE A 200 4.22 -8.63 -17.12
N VAL A 201 3.43 -9.68 -16.82
CA VAL A 201 3.43 -10.93 -17.60
C VAL A 201 3.08 -10.66 -19.06
N MET A 202 2.10 -9.80 -19.30
CA MET A 202 1.61 -9.45 -20.63
C MET A 202 2.59 -8.59 -21.42
N SER A 203 3.23 -7.59 -20.81
CA SER A 203 4.23 -6.73 -21.44
C SER A 203 5.46 -7.54 -21.88
N ILE A 204 5.95 -8.44 -21.03
CA ILE A 204 7.07 -9.32 -21.37
C ILE A 204 6.66 -10.35 -22.43
N SER A 205 5.45 -10.90 -22.35
CA SER A 205 4.91 -11.77 -23.41
C SER A 205 4.80 -11.04 -24.75
N ALA A 206 4.35 -9.79 -24.75
CA ALA A 206 4.26 -8.95 -25.94
C ALA A 206 5.65 -8.66 -26.53
N LEU A 207 6.66 -8.41 -25.69
CA LEU A 207 8.05 -8.25 -26.11
C LEU A 207 8.56 -9.50 -26.85
N TYR A 208 8.29 -10.69 -26.33
CA TYR A 208 8.67 -11.94 -26.98
C TYR A 208 7.96 -12.16 -28.32
N LEU A 209 6.66 -11.88 -28.39
CA LEU A 209 5.88 -11.98 -29.62
C LEU A 209 6.38 -10.98 -30.69
N LEU A 210 6.66 -9.73 -30.32
CA LEU A 210 7.23 -8.72 -31.22
C LEU A 210 8.60 -9.12 -31.78
N ARG A 211 9.39 -9.86 -30.99
CA ARG A 211 10.71 -10.38 -31.38
C ARG A 211 10.68 -11.76 -32.01
N ASN A 212 9.50 -12.35 -32.21
CA ASN A 212 9.32 -13.72 -32.70
C ASN A 212 10.08 -14.79 -31.88
N LYS A 213 10.22 -14.60 -30.57
CA LYS A 213 10.87 -15.55 -29.65
C LYS A 213 9.85 -16.18 -28.72
N HIS A 214 10.12 -17.42 -28.26
CA HIS A 214 9.33 -18.16 -27.26
C HIS A 214 7.80 -18.07 -27.47
N ARG A 215 7.35 -18.11 -28.73
CA ARG A 215 5.98 -17.77 -29.13
C ARG A 215 4.91 -18.58 -28.39
N ASP A 216 5.17 -19.87 -28.20
CA ASP A 216 4.26 -20.78 -27.52
C ASP A 216 4.00 -20.39 -26.06
N MET A 217 5.06 -20.09 -25.33
CA MET A 217 4.99 -19.65 -23.94
C MET A 217 4.34 -18.27 -23.86
N ALA A 218 4.75 -17.34 -24.73
CA ALA A 218 4.27 -15.97 -24.74
C ALA A 218 2.77 -15.91 -25.06
N ARG A 219 2.26 -16.71 -26.02
CA ARG A 219 0.83 -16.77 -26.34
C ARG A 219 -0.02 -17.18 -25.13
N ARG A 220 0.39 -18.23 -24.44
CA ARG A 220 -0.34 -18.79 -23.29
C ARG A 220 -0.27 -17.86 -22.09
N SER A 221 0.91 -17.31 -21.81
CA SER A 221 1.13 -16.32 -20.74
C SER A 221 0.28 -15.06 -20.96
N PHE A 222 0.24 -14.55 -22.20
CA PHE A 222 -0.58 -13.39 -22.56
C PHE A 222 -2.07 -13.63 -22.32
N ALA A 223 -2.59 -14.79 -22.72
CA ALA A 223 -4.02 -15.11 -22.54
C ALA A 223 -4.42 -15.23 -21.06
N VAL A 224 -3.58 -15.88 -20.23
CA VAL A 224 -3.82 -15.97 -18.78
C VAL A 224 -3.79 -14.59 -18.15
N ALA A 225 -2.78 -13.77 -18.49
CA ALA A 225 -2.65 -12.41 -17.98
C ALA A 225 -3.82 -11.51 -18.40
N ALA A 226 -4.32 -11.66 -19.63
CA ALA A 226 -5.45 -10.87 -20.12
C ALA A 226 -6.74 -11.15 -19.31
N ALA A 227 -7.04 -12.42 -19.05
CA ALA A 227 -8.22 -12.81 -18.26
C ALA A 227 -8.08 -12.40 -16.79
N PHE A 228 -6.94 -12.73 -16.17
CA PHE A 228 -6.69 -12.40 -14.77
C PHE A 228 -6.63 -10.88 -14.53
N GLY A 229 -5.98 -10.14 -15.43
CA GLY A 229 -5.89 -8.68 -15.35
C GLY A 229 -7.22 -7.97 -15.59
N LEU A 230 -8.10 -8.49 -16.44
CA LEU A 230 -9.45 -7.93 -16.61
C LEU A 230 -10.26 -8.06 -15.32
N LEU A 231 -10.29 -9.26 -14.73
CA LEU A 231 -10.99 -9.48 -13.45
C LEU A 231 -10.39 -8.62 -12.34
N SER A 232 -9.07 -8.55 -12.26
CA SER A 232 -8.37 -7.77 -11.23
C SER A 232 -8.60 -6.25 -11.40
N SER A 233 -8.55 -5.73 -12.63
CA SER A 233 -8.76 -4.29 -12.89
C SER A 233 -10.20 -3.85 -12.62
N LEU A 234 -11.19 -4.70 -12.92
CA LEU A 234 -12.58 -4.47 -12.51
C LEU A 234 -12.70 -4.45 -10.98
N SER A 235 -12.06 -5.41 -10.31
CA SER A 235 -12.00 -5.48 -8.83
C SER A 235 -11.43 -4.18 -8.25
N VAL A 236 -10.30 -3.68 -8.76
CA VAL A 236 -9.65 -2.45 -8.28
C VAL A 236 -10.59 -1.25 -8.30
N VAL A 237 -11.33 -1.03 -9.39
CA VAL A 237 -12.19 0.16 -9.52
C VAL A 237 -13.43 0.06 -8.65
N VAL A 238 -14.10 -1.11 -8.61
CA VAL A 238 -15.27 -1.31 -7.74
C VAL A 238 -14.90 -1.13 -6.27
N LEU A 239 -13.77 -1.70 -5.85
CA LEU A 239 -13.30 -1.59 -4.47
C LEU A 239 -12.69 -0.22 -4.17
N GLY A 240 -12.19 0.49 -5.18
CA GLY A 240 -11.75 1.87 -5.06
C GLY A 240 -12.90 2.81 -4.78
N ASP A 241 -14.05 2.58 -5.42
CA ASP A 241 -15.30 3.29 -5.16
C ASP A 241 -15.82 3.01 -3.73
N GLU A 242 -15.80 1.74 -3.28
CA GLU A 242 -16.07 1.40 -1.87
C GLU A 242 -15.10 2.06 -0.88
N SER A 243 -13.80 2.13 -1.22
CA SER A 243 -12.82 2.85 -0.40
C SER A 243 -13.09 4.36 -0.36
N GLY A 244 -13.58 4.95 -1.46
CA GLY A 244 -14.00 6.35 -1.53
C GLY A 244 -15.22 6.63 -0.66
N TYR A 245 -16.18 5.70 -0.66
CA TYR A 245 -17.34 5.73 0.23
C TYR A 245 -16.93 5.64 1.71
N ALA A 246 -16.08 4.68 2.09
CA ALA A 246 -15.57 4.58 3.47
C ALA A 246 -14.82 5.85 3.92
N ALA A 247 -14.11 6.52 3.00
CA ALA A 247 -13.46 7.80 3.26
C ALA A 247 -14.47 8.94 3.50
N SER A 248 -15.67 8.90 2.91
CA SER A 248 -16.71 9.92 3.14
C SER A 248 -17.29 9.84 4.57
N GLU A 249 -17.31 8.65 5.15
CA GLU A 249 -17.79 8.43 6.52
C GLU A 249 -16.72 8.79 7.57
N HIS A 250 -15.48 8.32 7.37
CA HIS A 250 -14.43 8.39 8.38
C HIS A 250 -13.36 9.46 8.13
N GLN A 251 -13.09 9.85 6.88
CA GLN A 251 -11.97 10.72 6.50
C GLN A 251 -12.39 11.88 5.58
N LYS A 252 -13.36 12.67 6.06
CA LYS A 252 -14.01 13.74 5.30
C LYS A 252 -13.04 14.79 4.75
N MET A 253 -12.01 15.15 5.51
CA MET A 253 -11.01 16.13 5.05
C MET A 253 -10.23 15.62 3.84
N LYS A 254 -9.88 14.32 3.81
CA LYS A 254 -9.21 13.70 2.68
C LYS A 254 -10.08 13.73 1.44
N LEU A 255 -11.36 13.36 1.56
CA LEU A 255 -12.32 13.41 0.45
C LEU A 255 -12.48 14.83 -0.09
N ALA A 256 -12.66 15.82 0.79
CA ALA A 256 -12.79 17.21 0.39
C ALA A 256 -11.51 17.74 -0.28
N ALA A 257 -10.33 17.32 0.20
CA ALA A 257 -9.06 17.71 -0.40
C ALA A 257 -8.80 17.06 -1.77
N ILE A 258 -9.12 15.77 -1.96
CA ILE A 258 -8.92 15.13 -3.27
C ILE A 258 -9.85 15.71 -4.33
N GLU A 259 -11.07 16.15 -3.95
CA GLU A 259 -12.00 16.82 -4.86
C GLU A 259 -11.84 18.34 -4.93
N ALA A 260 -10.93 18.91 -4.15
CA ALA A 260 -10.74 20.35 -3.98
C ALA A 260 -12.04 21.10 -3.62
N MET A 261 -12.84 20.52 -2.73
CA MET A 261 -14.10 21.09 -2.26
C MET A 261 -13.85 22.10 -1.14
N TRP A 262 -13.68 23.37 -1.50
CA TRP A 262 -13.46 24.43 -0.51
C TRP A 262 -14.71 24.70 0.33
N GLU A 263 -15.85 24.87 -0.35
CA GLU A 263 -17.17 25.04 0.26
C GLU A 263 -17.95 23.72 0.25
N THR A 264 -18.94 23.62 1.14
CA THR A 264 -19.84 22.47 1.22
C THR A 264 -20.69 22.36 -0.04
N GLU A 265 -20.52 21.26 -0.76
CA GLU A 265 -21.26 21.01 -1.99
C GLU A 265 -22.69 20.60 -1.65
N ARG A 266 -23.64 21.38 -2.15
CA ARG A 266 -25.07 21.12 -1.97
C ARG A 266 -25.47 19.89 -2.77
N ALA A 267 -26.42 19.15 -2.24
CA ALA A 267 -27.01 18.04 -2.97
C ALA A 267 -27.81 18.56 -4.18
N PRO A 268 -27.67 17.96 -5.38
CA PRO A 268 -26.77 16.87 -5.71
C PRO A 268 -25.34 17.35 -6.02
N ALA A 269 -24.35 16.69 -5.42
CA ALA A 269 -22.95 17.13 -5.50
C ALA A 269 -22.28 16.76 -6.83
N ASP A 270 -21.52 17.71 -7.37
CA ASP A 270 -20.78 17.59 -8.63
C ASP A 270 -19.36 17.04 -8.43
N PHE A 271 -18.84 16.32 -9.43
CA PHE A 271 -17.46 15.81 -9.44
C PHE A 271 -16.53 16.74 -10.21
N THR A 272 -15.40 17.15 -9.63
CA THR A 272 -14.48 18.09 -10.28
C THR A 272 -13.47 17.35 -11.17
N ALA A 273 -13.83 17.06 -12.43
CA ALA A 273 -12.98 16.30 -13.35
C ALA A 273 -11.64 16.98 -13.67
N PHE A 274 -11.63 18.32 -13.73
CA PHE A 274 -10.42 19.12 -13.94
C PHE A 274 -10.54 20.43 -13.16
N GLY A 275 -9.42 20.97 -12.72
CA GLY A 275 -9.34 22.27 -12.06
C GLY A 275 -7.92 22.51 -11.58
N ILE A 276 -7.59 23.77 -11.28
CA ILE A 276 -6.34 24.16 -10.64
C ILE A 276 -6.70 24.64 -9.23
N PRO A 277 -6.56 23.79 -8.20
CA PRO A 277 -6.87 24.19 -6.83
C PRO A 277 -5.87 25.24 -6.35
N ASN A 278 -6.38 26.35 -5.83
CA ASN A 278 -5.57 27.41 -5.24
C ASN A 278 -5.89 27.53 -3.75
N GLN A 279 -4.96 27.07 -2.92
CA GLN A 279 -5.12 27.04 -1.46
C GLN A 279 -4.99 28.42 -0.81
N GLN A 280 -4.36 29.39 -1.48
CA GLN A 280 -4.25 30.76 -0.96
C GLN A 280 -5.58 31.50 -1.13
N THR A 281 -6.24 31.33 -2.28
CA THR A 281 -7.55 31.95 -2.54
C THR A 281 -8.72 31.07 -2.10
N GLN A 282 -8.47 29.81 -1.73
CA GLN A 282 -9.47 28.80 -1.35
C GLN A 282 -10.53 28.62 -2.45
N GLN A 283 -10.09 28.61 -3.71
CA GLN A 283 -10.93 28.47 -4.89
C GLN A 283 -10.28 27.56 -5.94
N ASN A 284 -11.08 27.09 -6.89
CA ASN A 284 -10.60 26.28 -8.01
C ASN A 284 -10.66 27.09 -9.30
N ASP A 285 -9.50 27.33 -9.91
CA ASP A 285 -9.41 27.98 -11.21
C ASP A 285 -9.70 26.96 -12.33
N TYR A 286 -10.39 27.40 -13.39
CA TYR A 286 -10.70 26.58 -14.58
C TYR A 286 -11.39 25.25 -14.30
N ALA A 287 -12.27 25.21 -13.28
CA ALA A 287 -12.95 23.99 -12.87
C ALA A 287 -13.92 23.46 -13.95
N VAL A 288 -13.75 22.19 -14.33
CA VAL A 288 -14.68 21.42 -15.16
C VAL A 288 -15.35 20.39 -14.27
N LYS A 289 -16.65 20.56 -14.04
CA LYS A 289 -17.44 19.69 -13.18
C LYS A 289 -18.33 18.74 -13.99
N ILE A 290 -18.46 17.49 -13.53
CA ILE A 290 -19.43 16.51 -14.03
C ILE A 290 -20.60 16.49 -13.05
N PRO A 291 -21.81 16.89 -13.49
CA PRO A 291 -22.94 17.02 -12.58
C PRO A 291 -23.33 15.70 -11.89
N TYR A 292 -23.77 15.77 -10.63
CA TYR A 292 -24.35 14.66 -9.83
C TYR A 292 -23.42 13.47 -9.50
N LEU A 293 -22.28 13.34 -10.18
CA LEU A 293 -21.44 12.15 -10.10
C LEU A 293 -20.83 11.95 -8.71
N MET A 294 -20.47 13.04 -8.02
CA MET A 294 -19.86 12.96 -6.70
C MET A 294 -20.87 12.52 -5.64
N GLY A 295 -22.13 12.96 -5.71
CA GLY A 295 -23.19 12.50 -4.82
C GLY A 295 -23.36 10.97 -4.87
N LEU A 296 -23.33 10.39 -6.07
CA LEU A 296 -23.43 8.95 -6.30
C LEU A 296 -22.22 8.17 -5.77
N ILE A 297 -21.01 8.66 -5.99
CA ILE A 297 -19.77 7.99 -5.56
C ILE A 297 -19.63 8.09 -4.03
N ALA A 298 -19.73 9.30 -3.47
CA ALA A 298 -19.38 9.54 -2.08
C ALA A 298 -20.49 9.27 -1.08
N THR A 299 -21.76 9.46 -1.44
CA THR A 299 -22.90 9.32 -0.50
C THR A 299 -23.92 8.26 -0.91
N ARG A 300 -23.76 7.65 -2.10
CA ARG A 300 -24.78 6.79 -2.73
C ARG A 300 -26.16 7.47 -2.83
N SER A 301 -26.19 8.81 -2.88
CA SER A 301 -27.43 9.59 -2.80
C SER A 301 -27.37 10.86 -3.66
N PHE A 302 -28.54 11.40 -4.00
CA PHE A 302 -28.68 12.70 -4.65
C PHE A 302 -29.10 13.82 -3.68
N ASN A 303 -29.31 13.50 -2.41
CA ASN A 303 -29.98 14.37 -1.45
C ASN A 303 -29.11 14.76 -0.25
N GLN A 304 -27.93 14.13 -0.09
CA GLN A 304 -27.02 14.45 1.00
C GLN A 304 -25.95 15.46 0.57
N PRO A 305 -25.75 16.54 1.34
CA PRO A 305 -24.63 17.45 1.11
C PRO A 305 -23.31 16.81 1.53
N ILE A 306 -22.21 17.24 0.92
CA ILE A 306 -20.87 16.77 1.25
C ILE A 306 -20.09 17.94 1.85
N PRO A 307 -19.59 17.83 3.09
CA PRO A 307 -18.91 18.92 3.77
C PRO A 307 -17.63 19.31 3.05
N GLY A 308 -17.44 20.63 2.85
CA GLY A 308 -16.23 21.20 2.27
C GLY A 308 -15.13 21.42 3.31
N ILE A 309 -13.95 21.80 2.82
CA ILE A 309 -12.75 22.04 3.63
C ILE A 309 -13.03 23.10 4.72
N LEU A 310 -13.70 24.22 4.37
CA LEU A 310 -13.91 25.32 5.32
C LEU A 310 -14.81 24.94 6.50
N GLU A 311 -15.90 24.20 6.24
CA GLU A 311 -16.77 23.67 7.30
C GLU A 311 -16.02 22.66 8.19
N LEU A 312 -15.15 21.84 7.59
CA LEU A 312 -14.34 20.88 8.34
C LEU A 312 -13.27 21.56 9.19
N VAL A 313 -12.70 22.68 8.73
CA VAL A 313 -11.78 23.51 9.53
C VAL A 313 -12.52 24.13 10.72
N GLU A 314 -13.73 24.65 10.52
CA GLU A 314 -14.54 25.19 11.62
C GLU A 314 -14.82 24.11 12.68
N ARG A 315 -15.18 22.89 12.26
CA ARG A 315 -15.30 21.74 13.16
C ARG A 315 -13.99 21.43 13.87
N ALA A 316 -12.87 21.45 13.15
CA ALA A 316 -11.55 21.22 13.73
C ALA A 316 -11.21 22.28 14.79
N GLU A 317 -11.62 23.54 14.63
CA GLU A 317 -11.43 24.58 15.63
C GLU A 317 -12.11 24.24 16.96
N HIS A 318 -13.37 23.77 16.90
CA HIS A 318 -14.09 23.29 18.09
C HIS A 318 -13.38 22.09 18.74
N ARG A 319 -12.86 21.16 17.94
CA ARG A 319 -12.10 20.01 18.44
C ARG A 319 -10.76 20.42 19.05
N VAL A 320 -10.07 21.41 18.52
CA VAL A 320 -8.83 21.95 19.13
C VAL A 320 -9.13 22.49 20.53
N ARG A 321 -10.23 23.24 20.69
CA ARG A 321 -10.69 23.75 22.00
C ARG A 321 -11.05 22.61 22.96
N GLY A 322 -11.78 21.60 22.48
CA GLY A 322 -12.06 20.38 23.26
C GLY A 322 -10.79 19.66 23.69
N GLY A 323 -9.79 19.60 22.81
CA GLY A 323 -8.48 19.02 23.08
C GLY A 323 -7.67 19.78 24.14
N GLN A 324 -7.84 21.10 24.26
CA GLN A 324 -7.24 21.86 25.37
C GLN A 324 -7.83 21.45 26.72
N LEU A 325 -9.15 21.23 26.79
CA LEU A 325 -9.82 20.73 28.00
C LEU A 325 -9.31 19.33 28.35
N ALA A 326 -9.22 18.43 27.36
CA ALA A 326 -8.66 17.09 27.54
C ALA A 326 -7.21 17.13 28.05
N TYR A 327 -6.37 18.00 27.47
CA TYR A 327 -4.98 18.13 27.90
C TYR A 327 -4.85 18.69 29.32
N GLY A 328 -5.65 19.70 29.67
CA GLY A 328 -5.66 20.27 31.03
C GLY A 328 -6.11 19.25 32.08
N ALA A 329 -7.15 18.48 31.76
CA ALA A 329 -7.61 17.36 32.57
C ALA A 329 -6.52 16.28 32.71
N LEU A 330 -5.82 15.94 31.62
CA LEU A 330 -4.71 14.99 31.63
C LEU A 330 -3.56 15.45 32.54
N GLU A 331 -3.20 16.73 32.51
CA GLU A 331 -2.16 17.27 33.41
C GLU A 331 -2.57 17.24 34.88
N ARG A 332 -3.86 17.44 35.19
CA ARG A 332 -4.41 17.27 36.55
C ARG A 332 -4.32 15.81 37.00
N VAL A 333 -4.81 14.87 36.19
CA VAL A 333 -4.76 13.41 36.48
C VAL A 333 -3.31 12.93 36.68
N ARG A 334 -2.34 13.49 35.94
CA ARG A 334 -0.92 13.17 36.10
C ARG A 334 -0.34 13.66 37.42
N LYS A 335 -0.81 14.80 37.94
CA LYS A 335 -0.35 15.37 39.22
C LYS A 335 -1.05 14.70 40.41
N ASP A 336 -2.34 14.45 40.29
CA ASP A 336 -3.15 13.73 41.28
C ASP A 336 -4.00 12.67 40.59
N LYS A 337 -3.63 11.39 40.80
CA LYS A 337 -4.34 10.24 40.22
C LYS A 337 -5.76 10.07 40.76
N ASN A 338 -6.07 10.68 41.91
CA ASN A 338 -7.37 10.54 42.57
C ASN A 338 -8.31 11.72 42.26
N ASP A 339 -7.93 12.65 41.37
CA ASP A 339 -8.78 13.75 40.91
C ASP A 339 -9.91 13.22 40.00
N VAL A 340 -11.04 12.88 40.63
CA VAL A 340 -12.22 12.30 39.95
C VAL A 340 -12.79 13.26 38.91
N GLU A 341 -12.83 14.56 39.21
CA GLU A 341 -13.36 15.57 38.28
C GLU A 341 -12.50 15.66 37.02
N ALA A 342 -11.17 15.67 37.19
CA ALA A 342 -10.25 15.66 36.06
C ALA A 342 -10.39 14.38 35.24
N ARG A 343 -10.63 13.23 35.86
CA ARG A 343 -10.84 11.97 35.14
C ARG A 343 -12.12 12.01 34.30
N GLU A 344 -13.23 12.45 34.87
CA GLU A 344 -14.50 12.58 34.14
C GLU A 344 -14.43 13.64 33.02
N MET A 345 -13.67 14.71 33.21
CA MET A 345 -13.42 15.69 32.16
C MET A 345 -12.57 15.10 31.03
N PHE A 346 -11.53 14.34 31.39
CA PHE A 346 -10.69 13.65 30.42
C PHE A 346 -11.48 12.64 29.59
N ASP A 347 -12.24 11.76 30.25
CA ASP A 347 -13.01 10.70 29.59
C ASP A 347 -14.06 11.23 28.62
N ARG A 348 -14.57 12.46 28.84
CA ARG A 348 -15.51 13.14 27.92
C ARG A 348 -14.84 13.76 26.69
N HIS A 349 -13.57 14.14 26.77
CA HIS A 349 -12.89 14.94 25.74
C HIS A 349 -11.65 14.27 25.13
N TRP A 350 -11.25 13.07 25.58
CA TRP A 350 -9.99 12.44 25.14
C TRP A 350 -9.89 12.25 23.62
N GLN A 351 -11.02 12.06 22.93
CA GLN A 351 -11.07 11.93 21.46
C GLN A 351 -10.58 13.18 20.73
N ASP A 352 -10.62 14.33 21.39
CA ASP A 352 -10.16 15.61 20.86
C ASP A 352 -8.72 15.95 21.30
N LEU A 353 -8.12 15.13 22.17
CA LEU A 353 -6.75 15.35 22.66
C LEU A 353 -5.75 15.53 21.51
N GLY A 354 -5.85 14.72 20.46
CA GLY A 354 -4.99 14.83 19.28
C GLY A 354 -5.09 16.18 18.58
N HIS A 355 -6.29 16.77 18.52
CA HIS A 355 -6.49 18.12 17.97
C HIS A 355 -5.89 19.19 18.88
N GLY A 356 -6.01 19.04 20.20
CA GLY A 356 -5.30 19.88 21.16
C GLY A 356 -3.78 19.83 20.98
N LEU A 357 -3.22 18.66 20.68
CA LEU A 357 -1.78 18.49 20.46
C LEU A 357 -1.25 19.24 19.23
N LEU A 358 -2.08 19.60 18.24
CA LEU A 358 -1.65 20.44 17.10
C LEU A 358 -1.11 21.81 17.55
N LEU A 359 -1.64 22.35 18.67
CA LEU A 359 -1.15 23.61 19.25
C LEU A 359 0.31 23.53 19.70
N LYS A 360 0.84 22.32 19.97
CA LYS A 360 2.26 22.13 20.33
C LYS A 360 3.24 22.50 19.22
N ARG A 361 2.74 22.71 18.00
CA ARG A 361 3.53 23.27 16.90
C ARG A 361 3.88 24.75 17.11
N TYR A 362 2.99 25.49 17.75
CA TYR A 362 3.08 26.94 17.92
C TYR A 362 3.62 27.33 19.30
N ARG A 363 3.32 26.53 20.34
CA ARG A 363 3.66 26.85 21.73
C ARG A 363 3.77 25.62 22.62
N GLU A 364 4.52 25.73 23.71
CA GLU A 364 4.70 24.62 24.66
C GLU A 364 3.50 24.48 25.62
N ASP A 365 3.06 25.59 26.19
CA ASP A 365 1.88 25.69 27.07
C ASP A 365 0.62 25.90 26.23
N ILE A 366 -0.02 24.81 25.80
CA ILE A 366 -1.19 24.86 24.93
C ILE A 366 -2.48 25.30 25.62
N LEU A 367 -2.52 25.36 26.96
CA LEU A 367 -3.73 25.76 27.69
C LEU A 367 -4.04 27.25 27.54
N ASN A 368 -3.00 28.06 27.32
CA ASN A 368 -3.11 29.50 27.16
C ASN A 368 -3.10 29.95 25.67
N ALA A 369 -3.40 29.06 24.73
CA ALA A 369 -3.39 29.33 23.29
C ALA A 369 -4.32 30.49 22.90
N THR A 370 -3.86 31.39 22.04
CA THR A 370 -4.70 32.50 21.55
C THR A 370 -5.71 32.01 20.51
N PRO A 371 -6.82 32.74 20.27
CA PRO A 371 -7.76 32.40 19.21
C PRO A 371 -7.10 32.27 17.83
N GLU A 372 -6.09 33.09 17.54
CA GLU A 372 -5.34 33.03 16.28
C GLU A 372 -4.51 31.76 16.16
N GLU A 373 -3.89 31.30 17.25
CA GLU A 373 -3.14 30.04 17.28
C GLU A 373 -4.06 28.83 17.10
N ILE A 374 -5.25 28.88 17.71
CA ILE A 374 -6.29 27.85 17.56
C ILE A 374 -6.77 27.78 16.11
N SER A 375 -7.04 28.92 15.47
CA SER A 375 -7.41 28.98 14.05
C SER A 375 -6.30 28.46 13.14
N LYS A 376 -5.03 28.79 13.41
CA LYS A 376 -3.88 28.23 12.67
C LYS A 376 -3.76 26.72 12.82
N ALA A 377 -3.92 26.19 14.04
CA ALA A 377 -3.90 24.75 14.30
C ALA A 377 -5.08 24.02 13.63
N ALA A 378 -6.25 24.65 13.54
CA ALA A 378 -7.38 24.12 12.79
C ALA A 378 -7.08 24.09 11.28
N MET A 379 -6.49 25.16 10.72
CA MET A 379 -6.07 25.21 9.31
C MET A 379 -5.00 24.18 8.96
N ASP A 380 -4.11 23.83 9.89
CA ASP A 380 -3.10 22.78 9.71
C ASP A 380 -3.70 21.38 9.47
N THR A 381 -5.00 21.18 9.79
CA THR A 381 -5.69 19.93 9.47
C THR A 381 -5.91 19.72 7.97
N VAL A 382 -5.77 20.77 7.16
CA VAL A 382 -5.94 20.72 5.71
C VAL A 382 -4.61 20.33 5.05
N PRO A 383 -4.50 19.15 4.41
CA PRO A 383 -3.31 18.80 3.63
C PRO A 383 -3.22 19.68 2.37
N GLN A 384 -2.08 19.66 1.68
CA GLN A 384 -1.94 20.39 0.41
C GLN A 384 -2.91 19.80 -0.63
N VAL A 385 -3.83 20.63 -1.10
CA VAL A 385 -4.97 20.21 -1.93
C VAL A 385 -4.54 19.86 -3.35
N ALA A 386 -3.71 20.71 -3.99
CA ALA A 386 -3.34 20.51 -5.40
C ALA A 386 -2.60 19.19 -5.67
N PRO A 387 -1.60 18.76 -4.87
CA PRO A 387 -0.98 17.45 -5.05
C PRO A 387 -1.97 16.29 -4.91
N LEU A 388 -2.87 16.33 -3.92
CA LEU A 388 -3.88 15.29 -3.70
C LEU A 388 -4.88 15.20 -4.84
N PHE A 389 -5.36 16.35 -5.31
CA PHE A 389 -6.23 16.45 -6.47
C PHE A 389 -5.58 15.75 -7.68
N TRP A 390 -4.41 16.21 -8.13
CA TRP A 390 -3.80 15.69 -9.35
C TRP A 390 -3.39 14.22 -9.26
N THR A 391 -2.83 13.78 -8.13
CA THR A 391 -2.44 12.38 -7.95
C THR A 391 -3.66 11.44 -7.96
N PHE A 392 -4.78 11.85 -7.36
CA PHE A 392 -6.03 11.10 -7.46
C PHE A 392 -6.52 10.98 -8.92
N ARG A 393 -6.50 12.07 -9.69
CA ARG A 393 -6.96 12.03 -11.10
C ARG A 393 -6.05 11.15 -11.96
N ILE A 394 -4.74 11.20 -11.74
CA ILE A 394 -3.78 10.30 -12.43
C ILE A 394 -4.07 8.85 -12.09
N MET A 395 -4.24 8.53 -10.80
CA MET A 395 -4.58 7.18 -10.34
C MET A 395 -5.89 6.68 -10.96
N ALA A 396 -6.98 7.45 -10.84
CA ALA A 396 -8.29 7.08 -11.36
C ALA A 396 -8.26 6.92 -12.89
N GLY A 397 -7.63 7.86 -13.60
CA GLY A 397 -7.47 7.80 -15.06
C GLY A 397 -6.71 6.56 -15.53
N LEU A 398 -5.61 6.20 -14.85
CA LEU A 398 -4.87 4.98 -15.13
C LEU A 398 -5.68 3.72 -14.78
N GLY A 399 -6.49 3.75 -13.71
CA GLY A 399 -7.39 2.66 -13.35
C GLY A 399 -8.39 2.34 -14.47
N PHE A 400 -9.10 3.34 -14.99
CA PHE A 400 -10.01 3.17 -16.11
C PHE A 400 -9.30 2.79 -17.41
N TYR A 401 -8.12 3.35 -17.67
CA TYR A 401 -7.28 2.94 -18.79
C TYR A 401 -6.92 1.45 -18.72
N LEU A 402 -6.54 0.94 -17.55
CA LEU A 402 -6.16 -0.46 -17.37
C LEU A 402 -7.35 -1.41 -17.58
N ILE A 403 -8.56 -1.04 -17.16
CA ILE A 403 -9.80 -1.80 -17.49
C ILE A 403 -9.97 -1.87 -19.01
N ALA A 404 -9.95 -0.72 -19.69
CA ALA A 404 -10.14 -0.68 -21.15
C ALA A 404 -9.05 -1.49 -21.87
N PHE A 405 -7.80 -1.34 -21.43
CA PHE A 405 -6.66 -2.08 -21.95
C PHE A 405 -6.86 -3.59 -21.82
N PHE A 406 -7.25 -4.09 -20.63
CA PHE A 406 -7.45 -5.52 -20.39
C PHE A 406 -8.71 -6.07 -21.08
N ALA A 407 -9.76 -5.27 -21.21
CA ALA A 407 -10.95 -5.65 -21.97
C ALA A 407 -10.60 -5.90 -23.44
N VAL A 408 -9.79 -5.02 -24.04
CA VAL A 408 -9.27 -5.20 -25.40
C VAL A 408 -8.32 -6.40 -25.48
N ALA A 409 -7.43 -6.58 -24.50
CA ALA A 409 -6.51 -7.73 -24.44
C ALA A 409 -7.27 -9.07 -24.37
N PHE A 410 -8.30 -9.12 -23.55
CA PHE A 410 -9.16 -10.28 -23.38
C PHE A 410 -9.95 -10.56 -24.66
N TYR A 411 -10.57 -9.54 -25.26
CA TYR A 411 -11.29 -9.67 -26.52
C TYR A 411 -10.40 -10.23 -27.65
N PHE A 412 -9.20 -9.68 -27.85
CA PHE A 412 -8.26 -10.20 -28.85
C PHE A 412 -7.73 -11.60 -28.51
N SER A 413 -7.64 -11.95 -27.23
CA SER A 413 -7.29 -13.30 -26.78
C SER A 413 -8.38 -14.32 -27.13
N CYS A 414 -9.65 -13.98 -26.91
CA CYS A 414 -10.81 -14.79 -27.30
C CYS A 414 -10.94 -14.95 -28.82
N ARG A 415 -10.62 -13.90 -29.59
CA ARG A 415 -10.57 -13.94 -31.07
C ARG A 415 -9.32 -14.63 -31.62
N HIS A 416 -8.38 -15.02 -30.77
CA HIS A 416 -7.12 -15.66 -31.14
C HIS A 416 -6.25 -14.87 -32.14
N ASN A 417 -6.42 -13.55 -32.24
CA ASN A 417 -5.80 -12.70 -33.27
C ASN A 417 -4.87 -11.60 -32.71
N PHE A 418 -4.65 -11.55 -31.40
CA PHE A 418 -3.80 -10.53 -30.76
C PHE A 418 -2.35 -10.52 -31.30
N GLN A 419 -1.85 -11.66 -31.78
CA GLN A 419 -0.49 -11.81 -32.30
C GLN A 419 -0.25 -11.01 -33.59
N ASP A 420 -1.30 -10.82 -34.38
CA ASP A 420 -1.22 -10.09 -35.66
C ASP A 420 -1.28 -8.57 -35.43
N LYS A 421 -1.70 -8.13 -34.24
CA LYS A 421 -1.87 -6.72 -33.88
C LYS A 421 -0.59 -6.15 -33.27
N ARG A 422 0.45 -5.93 -34.09
CA ARG A 422 1.74 -5.36 -33.63
C ARG A 422 1.61 -4.05 -32.85
N TRP A 423 0.66 -3.18 -33.21
CA TRP A 423 0.40 -1.93 -32.48
C TRP A 423 -0.04 -2.21 -31.03
N PHE A 424 -0.86 -3.24 -30.82
CA PHE A 424 -1.36 -3.61 -29.51
C PHE A 424 -0.28 -4.26 -28.65
N LEU A 425 0.58 -5.08 -29.26
CA LEU A 425 1.75 -5.62 -28.56
C LEU A 425 2.73 -4.51 -28.12
N LYS A 426 2.90 -3.46 -28.93
CA LYS A 426 3.67 -2.27 -28.54
C LYS A 426 3.00 -1.52 -27.39
N LEU A 427 1.68 -1.33 -27.47
CA LEU A 427 0.90 -0.71 -26.39
C LEU A 427 1.04 -1.49 -25.07
N ALA A 428 0.93 -2.82 -25.11
CA ALA A 428 1.12 -3.68 -23.95
C ALA A 428 2.51 -3.52 -23.33
N LEU A 429 3.56 -3.34 -24.13
CA LEU A 429 4.90 -3.05 -23.63
C LEU A 429 5.01 -1.67 -22.97
N TRP A 430 4.43 -0.63 -23.59
CA TRP A 430 4.44 0.73 -23.05
C TRP A 430 3.49 0.92 -21.86
N THR A 431 2.56 0.00 -21.65
CA THR A 431 1.68 -0.04 -20.48
C THR A 431 2.41 -0.49 -19.22
N LEU A 432 3.60 -1.09 -19.36
CA LEU A 432 4.37 -1.63 -18.24
C LEU A 432 4.47 -0.68 -17.03
N PRO A 433 4.88 0.60 -17.14
CA PRO A 433 4.99 1.50 -15.98
C PRO A 433 3.65 1.95 -15.39
N ALA A 434 2.53 1.82 -16.09
CA ALA A 434 1.26 2.41 -15.69
C ALA A 434 0.75 1.94 -14.32
N PRO A 435 0.77 0.63 -13.97
CA PRO A 435 0.32 0.17 -12.66
C PRO A 435 1.16 0.73 -11.51
N TRP A 436 2.49 0.80 -11.67
CA TRP A 436 3.36 1.39 -10.65
C TRP A 436 3.04 2.87 -10.44
N ILE A 437 2.88 3.65 -11.50
CA ILE A 437 2.52 5.07 -11.39
C ILE A 437 1.18 5.23 -10.67
N ALA A 438 0.17 4.43 -11.04
CA ALA A 438 -1.15 4.47 -10.41
C ALA A 438 -1.08 4.12 -8.91
N ILE A 439 -0.32 3.08 -8.56
CA ILE A 439 -0.14 2.62 -7.19
C ILE A 439 0.59 3.66 -6.33
N GLU A 440 1.69 4.24 -6.82
CA GLU A 440 2.41 5.29 -6.08
C GLU A 440 1.54 6.54 -5.89
N CYS A 441 0.77 6.92 -6.91
CA CYS A 441 -0.23 7.98 -6.77
C CYS A 441 -1.29 7.64 -5.71
N GLY A 442 -1.78 6.39 -5.70
CA GLY A 442 -2.77 5.93 -4.72
C GLY A 442 -2.25 5.92 -3.28
N TRP A 443 -1.02 5.45 -3.06
CA TRP A 443 -0.37 5.53 -1.75
C TRP A 443 -0.11 6.96 -1.33
N PHE A 444 0.31 7.83 -2.25
CA PHE A 444 0.43 9.25 -1.96
C PHE A 444 -0.91 9.85 -1.52
N VAL A 445 -1.99 9.61 -2.26
CA VAL A 445 -3.34 10.08 -1.88
C VAL A 445 -3.75 9.55 -0.50
N ALA A 446 -3.52 8.27 -0.23
CA ALA A 446 -3.94 7.65 1.02
C ALA A 446 -3.14 8.16 2.24
N GLU A 447 -1.82 8.31 2.12
CA GLU A 447 -0.92 8.59 3.24
C GLU A 447 -0.62 10.09 3.38
N TYR A 448 -0.42 10.81 2.27
CA TYR A 448 -0.30 12.27 2.31
C TYR A 448 -1.65 12.92 2.65
N GLY A 449 -2.76 12.32 2.21
CA GLY A 449 -4.11 12.77 2.57
C GLY A 449 -4.49 12.55 4.04
N ARG A 450 -3.67 11.80 4.80
CA ARG A 450 -3.80 11.68 6.27
C ARG A 450 -3.09 12.83 7.00
N GLN A 451 -2.21 13.58 6.34
CA GLN A 451 -1.55 14.71 6.99
C GLN A 451 -2.59 15.73 7.49
N PRO A 452 -2.40 16.30 8.69
CA PRO A 452 -1.16 16.36 9.51
C PRO A 452 -0.98 15.19 10.50
N TRP A 453 -1.72 14.10 10.35
CA TRP A 453 -1.76 13.02 11.34
C TRP A 453 -0.85 11.83 11.00
N ALA A 454 -0.14 11.33 12.01
CA ALA A 454 0.45 10.00 11.98
C ALA A 454 -0.63 8.93 12.22
N VAL A 455 -1.51 9.19 13.20
CA VAL A 455 -2.75 8.44 13.45
C VAL A 455 -3.90 9.44 13.46
N ASP A 456 -4.86 9.23 12.56
CA ASP A 456 -5.90 10.22 12.24
C ASP A 456 -6.67 10.68 13.50
N GLY A 457 -6.71 12.00 13.71
CA GLY A 457 -7.33 12.65 14.87
C GLY A 457 -6.71 12.38 16.25
N VAL A 458 -5.71 11.49 16.35
CA VAL A 458 -5.12 11.03 17.62
C VAL A 458 -3.70 11.55 17.83
N LEU A 459 -2.82 11.37 16.84
CA LEU A 459 -1.40 11.70 16.99
C LEU A 459 -0.89 12.51 15.79
N PRO A 460 -0.54 13.80 15.98
CA PRO A 460 0.07 14.62 14.92
C PRO A 460 1.45 14.10 14.48
N THR A 461 1.76 14.19 13.19
CA THR A 461 3.01 13.70 12.59
C THR A 461 4.25 14.33 13.24
N PHE A 462 4.23 15.65 13.47
CA PHE A 462 5.39 16.33 14.06
C PHE A 462 5.66 15.92 15.51
N TYR A 463 4.62 15.48 16.23
CA TYR A 463 4.72 15.04 17.62
C TYR A 463 5.16 13.57 17.73
N ALA A 464 4.97 12.80 16.65
CA ALA A 464 5.28 11.38 16.56
C ALA A 464 6.76 11.07 16.30
N ALA A 465 7.50 12.03 15.72
CA ALA A 465 8.89 11.84 15.29
C ALA A 465 9.87 11.75 16.46
N SER A 466 10.96 11.00 16.27
CA SER A 466 12.08 10.91 17.22
C SER A 466 12.85 12.23 17.32
N GLY A 467 13.38 12.55 18.50
CA GLY A 467 14.28 13.68 18.73
C GLY A 467 15.71 13.40 18.24
N LEU A 468 15.88 13.16 16.94
CA LEU A 468 17.18 12.85 16.32
C LEU A 468 17.96 14.12 15.98
N ALA A 469 19.28 14.02 15.96
CA ALA A 469 20.12 15.10 15.47
C ALA A 469 20.08 15.16 13.94
N LEU A 470 20.16 16.37 13.37
CA LEU A 470 20.09 16.60 11.92
C LEU A 470 21.09 15.74 11.13
N HIS A 471 22.32 15.60 11.63
CA HIS A 471 23.36 14.82 10.97
C HIS A 471 23.07 13.32 10.94
N GLU A 472 22.35 12.77 11.93
CA GLU A 472 21.95 11.36 11.98
C GLU A 472 20.94 11.06 10.88
N ILE A 473 19.90 11.90 10.74
CA ILE A 473 18.89 11.74 9.68
C ILE A 473 19.51 11.95 8.30
N LEU A 474 20.33 12.99 8.10
CA LEU A 474 20.95 13.23 6.80
C LEU A 474 21.85 12.07 6.37
N THR A 475 22.63 11.51 7.31
CA THR A 475 23.50 10.36 7.03
C THR A 475 22.68 9.12 6.68
N THR A 476 21.66 8.79 7.48
CA THR A 476 20.81 7.62 7.23
C THR A 476 19.98 7.76 5.95
N LEU A 477 19.42 8.94 5.67
CA LEU A 477 18.75 9.26 4.42
C LEU A 477 19.66 9.07 3.20
N ALA A 478 20.90 9.58 3.26
CA ALA A 478 21.87 9.41 2.18
C ALA A 478 22.23 7.93 1.96
N VAL A 479 22.48 7.19 3.04
CA VAL A 479 22.80 5.75 3.00
C VAL A 479 21.63 4.96 2.41
N PHE A 480 20.40 5.18 2.88
CA PHE A 480 19.22 4.47 2.37
C PHE A 480 18.92 4.82 0.91
N THR A 481 19.04 6.09 0.53
CA THR A 481 18.87 6.50 -0.87
C THR A 481 19.89 5.81 -1.79
N ALA A 482 21.16 5.78 -1.39
CA ALA A 482 22.20 5.11 -2.16
C ALA A 482 21.97 3.60 -2.23
N LEU A 483 21.67 2.96 -1.10
CA LEU A 483 21.41 1.52 -1.01
C LEU A 483 20.23 1.11 -1.90
N TYR A 484 19.10 1.80 -1.82
CA TYR A 484 17.92 1.45 -2.62
C TYR A 484 18.12 1.73 -4.10
N THR A 485 18.86 2.79 -4.46
CA THR A 485 19.24 3.02 -5.86
C THR A 485 20.09 1.86 -6.40
N VAL A 486 21.06 1.38 -5.61
CA VAL A 486 21.89 0.22 -6.00
C VAL A 486 21.05 -1.05 -6.11
N LEU A 487 20.18 -1.34 -5.13
CA LEU A 487 19.30 -2.51 -5.15
C LEU A 487 18.36 -2.49 -6.37
N LEU A 488 17.76 -1.34 -6.68
CA LEU A 488 16.91 -1.17 -7.86
C LEU A 488 17.69 -1.42 -9.16
N VAL A 489 18.92 -0.89 -9.27
CA VAL A 489 19.76 -1.14 -10.46
C VAL A 489 20.12 -2.62 -10.58
N ILE A 490 20.41 -3.30 -9.48
CA ILE A 490 20.70 -4.74 -9.46
C ILE A 490 19.46 -5.53 -9.89
N GLU A 491 18.31 -5.22 -9.33
CA GLU A 491 17.02 -5.86 -9.63
C GLU A 491 16.72 -5.76 -11.12
N VAL A 492 16.73 -4.55 -11.69
CA VAL A 492 16.40 -4.32 -13.11
C VAL A 492 17.39 -5.05 -14.01
N LYS A 493 18.68 -5.07 -13.66
CA LYS A 493 19.70 -5.83 -14.40
C LYS A 493 19.43 -7.34 -14.34
N LEU A 494 19.07 -7.88 -13.18
CA LEU A 494 18.77 -9.31 -13.01
C LEU A 494 17.49 -9.71 -13.73
N MET A 495 16.42 -8.92 -13.62
CA MET A 495 15.17 -9.10 -14.36
C MET A 495 15.43 -9.12 -15.86
N LEU A 496 16.11 -8.09 -16.40
CA LEU A 496 16.40 -8.01 -17.84
C LEU A 496 17.31 -9.16 -18.29
N LYS A 497 18.26 -9.60 -17.45
CA LYS A 497 19.12 -10.76 -17.75
C LYS A 497 18.30 -12.05 -17.82
N ALA A 498 17.39 -12.28 -16.87
CA ALA A 498 16.51 -13.45 -16.87
C ALA A 498 15.53 -13.43 -18.05
N ILE A 499 14.91 -12.29 -18.34
CA ILE A 499 14.02 -12.10 -19.50
C ILE A 499 14.78 -12.32 -20.83
N ARG A 500 16.03 -11.87 -20.95
CA ARG A 500 16.83 -12.08 -22.18
C ARG A 500 17.21 -13.54 -22.40
N LYS A 501 17.52 -14.28 -21.33
CA LYS A 501 17.77 -15.73 -21.40
C LYS A 501 16.50 -16.50 -21.82
N GLY A 502 15.34 -16.06 -21.32
CA GLY A 502 14.08 -16.71 -21.65
C GLY A 502 13.90 -18.08 -20.98
N PRO A 503 12.79 -18.78 -21.26
CA PRO A 503 12.45 -20.06 -20.64
C PRO A 503 13.43 -21.19 -21.00
N ASP A 504 13.91 -21.23 -22.25
CA ASP A 504 14.64 -22.37 -22.80
C ASP A 504 16.02 -22.59 -22.13
N ASP A 505 16.68 -21.51 -21.69
CA ASP A 505 17.98 -21.57 -21.01
C ASP A 505 17.86 -21.74 -19.49
N ILE A 506 16.75 -21.30 -18.88
CA ILE A 506 16.55 -21.33 -17.43
C ILE A 506 16.22 -22.75 -16.96
N LEU A 507 15.43 -23.49 -17.74
CA LEU A 507 14.98 -24.85 -17.40
C LEU A 507 16.14 -25.85 -17.19
N PRO A 508 17.12 -25.97 -18.09
CA PRO A 508 18.27 -26.86 -17.87
C PRO A 508 19.10 -26.44 -16.66
N SER A 509 19.25 -25.13 -16.40
CA SER A 509 20.08 -24.63 -15.30
C SER A 509 19.49 -24.93 -13.92
N LEU A 510 18.17 -24.83 -13.74
CA LEU A 510 17.48 -25.22 -12.51
C LEU A 510 17.52 -26.74 -12.31
N GLN A 511 17.46 -27.51 -13.40
CA GLN A 511 17.57 -28.97 -13.35
C GLN A 511 19.00 -29.44 -13.03
N ALA A 512 20.02 -28.72 -13.51
CA ALA A 512 21.44 -29.00 -13.32
C ALA A 512 21.97 -28.58 -11.92
N ALA A 513 21.56 -27.41 -11.41
CA ALA A 513 21.94 -26.94 -10.07
C ALA A 513 21.39 -27.85 -8.94
N ALA A 514 20.22 -28.46 -9.16
CA ALA A 514 19.66 -29.45 -8.23
C ALA A 514 20.44 -30.77 -8.22
N THR A 515 21.11 -31.15 -9.32
CA THR A 515 21.95 -32.36 -9.39
C THR A 515 23.29 -32.20 -8.68
N SER A 516 23.88 -31.00 -8.65
CA SER A 516 25.15 -30.76 -7.94
C SER A 516 25.02 -30.72 -6.40
N LEU A 517 23.80 -30.60 -5.87
CA LEU A 517 23.51 -30.60 -4.43
C LEU A 517 23.15 -31.99 -3.87
N SER A 518 23.16 -33.03 -4.70
CA SER A 518 22.99 -34.41 -4.24
C SER A 518 24.38 -35.01 -3.99
N PRO A 519 24.72 -35.45 -2.77
CA PRO A 519 25.96 -36.18 -2.56
C PRO A 519 25.92 -37.44 -3.43
N ASN A 520 26.95 -37.65 -4.24
CA ASN A 520 27.14 -38.89 -4.97
C ASN A 520 27.00 -40.06 -3.99
N ALA A 521 25.93 -40.85 -4.13
CA ALA A 521 25.87 -42.17 -3.53
C ALA A 521 26.96 -43.00 -4.20
N ALA A 522 28.13 -43.07 -3.55
CA ALA A 522 29.18 -43.98 -3.94
C ALA A 522 28.62 -45.40 -3.84
N ALA A 523 28.46 -46.06 -5.00
CA ALA A 523 28.08 -47.45 -5.07
C ALA A 523 29.19 -48.31 -4.42
N PRO A 524 28.87 -49.23 -3.49
CA PRO A 524 29.86 -50.21 -3.05
C PRO A 524 30.12 -51.18 -4.20
N THR A 525 31.39 -51.23 -4.63
CA THR A 525 31.89 -52.26 -5.54
C THR A 525 31.81 -53.61 -4.84
N HIS A 526 30.91 -54.49 -5.29
CA HIS A 526 30.96 -55.91 -4.97
C HIS A 526 32.21 -56.52 -5.62
N GLY A 527 33.23 -56.82 -4.80
CA GLY A 527 34.32 -57.72 -5.18
C GLY A 527 33.84 -59.17 -5.04
N GLN A 528 33.87 -59.91 -6.15
CA GLN A 528 33.90 -61.37 -6.16
C GLN A 528 35.35 -61.81 -6.35
N ALA A 529 35.70 -62.90 -5.65
CA ALA A 529 36.96 -63.65 -5.61
C ALA A 529 38.10 -63.06 -4.75
#